data_AF-A0A6A6N6S5-F1
#
_entry.id   AF-A0A6A6N6S5-F1
#
_cell.length_a   1.000
_cell.length_b   1.000
_cell.length_c   1.000
_cell.angle_alpha   90.00
_cell.angle_beta   90.00
_cell.angle_gamma   90.00
#
_symmetry.space_group_name_H-M   'P 1'
#
loop_
_entity.id
_entity.type
_entity.pdbx_description
1 polymer ?
#
loop_
_entity_poly.entity_id
_entity_poly.type
_entity_poly.pdbx_seq_one_letter_code
_entity_poly.pdbx_strand_id
1 'polypeptide(L)'
;MKKVISCVVSRRFQHLHLEANTSFPYALLNCKSIETLDLNSFSTLPLSFASFTMLNSLHLENCSFAVSDQTDELLDPFVSCPNLKNLSLICCNFGSAKSLRISGLQLLSLSLQNGLQNGYCPHLKIEIFAPKLTFFIYHWIGPMVFGEVNFPSLNVVDIAVYRVYPSFDGENANMNLINLFRGFHNVQFVKLHYNTIEVLTFVPGLLEKQLCPFTNLKSLKLCLPNYTKSSKIPFHVMRYLHGDSSGADLIIVKS
;
A
#
# COMPACT_ATOMS: atom_id res chain seq x y z
N MET A 1 30.67 -6.06 3.04
CA MET A 1 29.42 -6.65 3.56
C MET A 1 29.65 -7.75 4.62
N LYS A 2 30.40 -8.85 4.35
CA LYS A 2 30.55 -9.98 5.31
C LYS A 2 30.96 -9.60 6.75
N LYS A 3 31.98 -8.74 6.92
CA LYS A 3 32.44 -8.26 8.26
C LYS A 3 31.39 -7.43 9.02
N VAL A 4 30.56 -6.68 8.29
CA VAL A 4 29.47 -5.88 8.89
C VAL A 4 28.38 -6.82 9.38
N ILE A 5 27.99 -7.81 8.57
CA ILE A 5 26.98 -8.82 8.94
C ILE A 5 27.43 -9.60 10.17
N SER A 6 28.68 -10.04 10.26
CA SER A 6 29.18 -10.74 11.45
C SER A 6 29.11 -9.86 12.70
N CYS A 7 29.38 -8.55 12.57
CA CYS A 7 29.24 -7.59 13.67
C CYS A 7 27.78 -7.49 14.11
N VAL A 8 26.85 -7.34 13.17
CA VAL A 8 25.40 -7.23 13.44
C VAL A 8 24.88 -8.46 14.18
N VAL A 9 25.23 -9.66 13.68
CA VAL A 9 24.85 -10.93 14.31
C VAL A 9 25.41 -11.04 15.73
N SER A 10 26.65 -10.59 15.97
CA SER A 10 27.28 -10.69 17.28
C SER A 10 26.73 -9.71 18.33
N ARG A 11 26.24 -8.54 17.91
CA ARG A 11 25.92 -7.42 18.81
C ARG A 11 24.44 -7.23 19.13
N ARG A 12 23.55 -8.12 18.64
CA ARG A 12 22.11 -8.13 18.97
C ARG A 12 21.43 -6.76 18.84
N PHE A 13 21.65 -6.09 17.70
CA PHE A 13 20.97 -4.83 17.42
C PHE A 13 19.44 -5.02 17.40
N GLN A 14 18.72 -3.98 17.84
CA GLN A 14 17.25 -3.90 17.76
C GLN A 14 16.79 -3.15 16.50
N HIS A 15 17.55 -2.15 16.07
CA HIS A 15 17.26 -1.37 14.86
C HIS A 15 18.39 -1.57 13.85
N LEU A 16 18.02 -1.95 12.63
CA LEU A 16 18.97 -2.21 11.56
C LEU A 16 18.47 -1.54 10.29
N HIS A 17 19.28 -0.61 9.77
CA HIS A 17 19.14 -0.03 8.44
C HIS A 17 20.27 -0.56 7.56
N LEU A 18 19.94 -1.05 6.37
CA LEU A 18 20.88 -1.51 5.37
C LEU A 18 20.48 -1.02 3.99
N GLU A 19 21.45 -0.47 3.28
CA GLU A 19 21.32 -0.12 1.87
C GLU A 19 22.40 -0.87 1.08
N ALA A 20 21.98 -1.66 0.10
CA ALA A 20 22.91 -2.43 -0.71
C ALA A 20 22.29 -2.91 -2.02
N ASN A 21 22.97 -2.67 -3.15
CA ASN A 21 22.62 -3.19 -4.47
C ASN A 21 23.00 -4.67 -4.64
N THR A 22 22.52 -5.55 -3.76
CA THR A 22 22.88 -6.98 -3.75
C THR A 22 21.77 -7.84 -3.15
N SER A 23 21.97 -9.15 -3.12
CA SER A 23 21.03 -10.09 -2.47
C SER A 23 21.06 -9.94 -0.95
N PHE A 24 19.92 -10.16 -0.31
CA PHE A 24 19.79 -10.13 1.12
C PHE A 24 20.76 -11.12 1.78
N PRO A 25 21.56 -10.69 2.77
CA PRO A 25 22.49 -11.59 3.44
C PRO A 25 21.74 -12.47 4.43
N TYR A 26 21.40 -13.70 4.01
CA TYR A 26 20.67 -14.70 4.80
C TYR A 26 21.24 -14.99 6.20
N ALA A 27 22.53 -14.73 6.43
CA ALA A 27 23.12 -14.81 7.77
C ALA A 27 22.46 -13.85 8.79
N LEU A 28 21.82 -12.76 8.34
CA LEU A 28 21.05 -11.85 9.19
C LEU A 28 19.78 -12.47 9.74
N LEU A 29 19.24 -13.54 9.14
CA LEU A 29 18.08 -14.24 9.69
C LEU A 29 18.36 -14.82 11.10
N ASN A 30 19.63 -14.92 11.51
CA ASN A 30 19.99 -15.32 12.86
C ASN A 30 19.79 -14.20 13.91
N CYS A 31 19.52 -12.96 13.50
CA CYS A 31 19.39 -11.80 14.39
C CYS A 31 17.96 -11.70 14.97
N LYS A 32 17.65 -12.54 15.96
CA LYS A 32 16.31 -12.59 16.59
C LYS A 32 15.93 -11.35 17.41
N SER A 33 16.89 -10.50 17.75
CA SER A 33 16.69 -9.27 18.53
C SER A 33 16.16 -8.09 17.71
N ILE A 34 16.12 -8.20 16.38
CA ILE A 34 15.72 -7.09 15.52
C ILE A 34 14.23 -6.81 15.68
N GLU A 35 13.93 -5.58 16.04
CA GLU A 35 12.61 -5.00 16.23
C GLU A 35 12.22 -4.12 15.03
N THR A 36 13.19 -3.40 14.47
CA THR A 36 13.01 -2.56 13.28
C THR A 36 14.02 -2.94 12.22
N LEU A 37 13.52 -3.30 11.05
CA LEU A 37 14.34 -3.63 9.89
C LEU A 37 13.99 -2.70 8.74
N ASP A 38 15.00 -1.98 8.25
CA ASP A 38 14.91 -1.08 7.12
C ASP A 38 15.92 -1.53 6.07
N LEU A 39 15.41 -1.91 4.89
CA LEU A 39 16.19 -2.45 3.78
C LEU A 39 15.94 -1.61 2.54
N ASN A 40 17.03 -1.16 1.91
CA ASN A 40 16.99 -0.42 0.66
C ASN A 40 17.84 -1.10 -0.42
N SER A 41 17.28 -1.18 -1.64
CA SER A 41 17.94 -1.57 -2.88
C SER A 41 18.38 -3.03 -3.00
N PHE A 42 17.76 -3.95 -2.24
CA PHE A 42 18.11 -5.37 -2.29
C PHE A 42 17.49 -6.08 -3.50
N SER A 43 18.34 -6.68 -4.34
CA SER A 43 17.92 -7.37 -5.57
C SER A 43 17.19 -8.70 -5.32
N THR A 44 17.30 -9.24 -4.11
CA THR A 44 16.65 -10.51 -3.73
C THR A 44 16.44 -10.54 -2.22
N LEU A 45 15.17 -10.52 -1.80
CA LEU A 45 14.75 -10.70 -0.42
C LEU A 45 14.44 -12.17 -0.12
N PRO A 46 14.47 -12.57 1.17
CA PRO A 46 13.97 -13.88 1.57
C PRO A 46 12.46 -13.96 1.31
N LEU A 47 11.97 -15.17 1.01
CA LEU A 47 10.53 -15.44 0.88
C LEU A 47 9.77 -15.38 2.21
N SER A 48 10.49 -15.29 3.34
CA SER A 48 9.89 -15.16 4.66
C SER A 48 10.80 -14.39 5.61
N PHE A 49 10.20 -13.52 6.42
CA PHE A 49 10.87 -12.81 7.52
C PHE A 49 10.66 -13.48 8.89
N ALA A 50 10.15 -14.72 8.93
CA ALA A 50 9.81 -15.47 10.14
C ALA A 50 10.91 -15.53 11.22
N SER A 51 12.18 -15.48 10.81
CA SER A 51 13.30 -15.58 11.74
C SER A 51 13.44 -14.35 12.65
N PHE A 52 12.85 -13.21 12.26
CA PHE A 52 12.84 -11.99 13.07
C PHE A 52 11.65 -11.99 14.03
N THR A 53 11.73 -12.80 15.09
CA THR A 53 10.61 -13.00 16.03
C THR A 53 10.19 -11.74 16.80
N MET A 54 11.09 -10.76 16.94
CA MET A 54 10.81 -9.48 17.62
C MET A 54 10.41 -8.35 16.66
N LEU A 55 10.35 -8.62 15.35
CA LEU A 55 10.11 -7.61 14.34
C LEU A 55 8.74 -6.97 14.53
N ASN A 56 8.74 -5.67 14.80
CA ASN A 56 7.54 -4.85 14.93
C ASN A 56 7.39 -3.85 13.78
N SER A 57 8.47 -3.52 13.08
CA SER A 57 8.46 -2.57 11.98
C SER A 57 9.37 -3.04 10.85
N LEU A 58 8.82 -3.14 9.64
CA LEU A 58 9.54 -3.53 8.44
C LEU A 58 9.35 -2.47 7.36
N HIS A 59 10.46 -1.90 6.90
CA HIS A 59 10.52 -0.96 5.79
C HIS A 59 11.36 -1.56 4.67
N LEU A 60 10.77 -1.68 3.48
CA LEU A 60 11.42 -2.21 2.29
C LEU A 60 11.31 -1.15 1.20
N GLU A 61 12.44 -0.68 0.70
CA GLU A 61 12.53 0.27 -0.39
C GLU A 61 13.37 -0.31 -1.54
N ASN A 62 12.89 -0.19 -2.78
CA ASN A 62 13.59 -0.68 -3.98
C ASN A 62 14.07 -2.14 -3.87
N CYS A 63 13.30 -2.98 -3.16
CA CYS A 63 13.64 -4.37 -2.93
C CYS A 63 12.86 -5.32 -3.84
N SER A 64 13.45 -6.47 -4.18
CA SER A 64 12.80 -7.48 -5.02
C SER A 64 12.66 -8.82 -4.31
N PHE A 65 11.48 -9.42 -4.37
CA PHE A 65 11.23 -10.79 -3.94
C PHE A 65 11.57 -11.76 -5.07
N ALA A 66 12.48 -12.71 -4.83
CA ALA A 66 12.79 -13.74 -5.82
C ALA A 66 11.78 -14.88 -5.72
N VAL A 67 10.70 -14.80 -6.49
CA VAL A 67 9.77 -15.90 -6.71
C VAL A 67 10.23 -16.67 -7.96
N SER A 68 10.52 -17.97 -7.82
CA SER A 68 10.95 -18.81 -8.95
C SER A 68 9.79 -19.10 -9.90
N ASP A 69 10.10 -19.33 -11.19
CA ASP A 69 9.16 -19.47 -12.31
C ASP A 69 8.22 -20.69 -12.27
N GLN A 70 8.14 -21.43 -11.17
CA GLN A 70 7.30 -22.61 -11.09
C GLN A 70 6.57 -22.62 -9.74
N THR A 71 5.23 -22.52 -9.84
CA THR A 71 4.18 -22.92 -8.88
C THR A 71 3.64 -21.95 -7.83
N ASP A 72 4.32 -20.88 -7.42
CA ASP A 72 3.77 -20.04 -6.34
C ASP A 72 2.86 -18.91 -6.87
N GLU A 73 1.56 -19.19 -6.90
CA GLU A 73 0.54 -18.18 -7.21
C GLU A 73 0.41 -17.11 -6.12
N LEU A 74 0.84 -17.41 -4.89
CA LEU A 74 0.60 -16.61 -3.70
C LEU A 74 1.90 -16.36 -2.92
N LEU A 75 2.27 -15.10 -2.77
CA LEU A 75 3.40 -14.64 -1.97
C LEU A 75 2.88 -14.05 -0.64
N ASP A 76 3.35 -14.57 0.50
CA ASP A 76 3.09 -14.00 1.82
C ASP A 76 4.34 -14.06 2.72
N PRO A 77 5.27 -13.09 2.58
CA PRO A 77 6.52 -13.08 3.34
C PRO A 77 6.34 -12.76 4.83
N PHE A 78 5.15 -12.29 5.21
CA PHE A 78 4.87 -11.64 6.48
C PHE A 78 4.03 -12.50 7.43
N VAL A 79 3.40 -13.57 6.93
CA VAL A 79 2.53 -14.49 7.70
C VAL A 79 3.13 -14.97 9.03
N SER A 80 4.46 -15.10 9.11
CA SER A 80 5.18 -15.57 10.29
C SER A 80 5.82 -14.45 11.11
N CYS A 81 5.37 -13.20 10.96
CA CYS A 81 5.84 -12.05 11.74
C CYS A 81 4.76 -11.63 12.77
N PRO A 82 4.61 -12.35 13.89
CA PRO A 82 3.46 -12.20 14.80
C PRO A 82 3.40 -10.83 15.49
N ASN A 83 4.53 -10.13 15.60
CA ASN A 83 4.66 -8.85 16.28
C ASN A 83 4.64 -7.65 15.33
N LEU A 84 4.53 -7.87 14.02
CA LEU A 84 4.62 -6.82 13.00
C LEU A 84 3.43 -5.85 13.12
N LYS A 85 3.73 -4.59 13.43
CA LYS A 85 2.77 -3.48 13.58
C LYS A 85 2.83 -2.50 12.41
N ASN A 86 4.01 -2.31 11.83
CA ASN A 86 4.23 -1.37 10.73
C ASN A 86 4.87 -2.09 9.55
N LEU A 87 4.26 -1.98 8.37
CA LEU A 87 4.79 -2.51 7.13
C LEU A 87 4.78 -1.42 6.06
N SER A 88 5.92 -1.20 5.43
CA SER A 88 6.07 -0.28 4.32
C SER A 88 6.80 -0.95 3.17
N LEU A 89 6.14 -0.99 2.01
CA LEU A 89 6.65 -1.53 0.75
C LEU A 89 6.69 -0.39 -0.25
N ILE A 90 7.90 0.08 -0.56
CA ILE A 90 8.14 1.22 -1.45
C ILE A 90 8.95 0.74 -2.66
N CYS A 91 8.41 0.91 -3.86
CA CYS A 91 9.06 0.51 -5.11
C CYS A 91 9.52 -0.97 -5.10
N CYS A 92 8.78 -1.85 -4.42
CA CYS A 92 9.12 -3.26 -4.34
C CYS A 92 8.68 -4.02 -5.60
N ASN A 93 9.49 -4.99 -6.02
CA ASN A 93 9.16 -5.93 -7.08
C ASN A 93 8.78 -7.28 -6.48
N PHE A 94 7.66 -7.86 -6.95
CA PHE A 94 7.13 -9.13 -6.47
C PHE A 94 7.41 -10.31 -7.42
N GLY A 95 8.30 -10.10 -8.40
CA GLY A 95 8.69 -11.12 -9.37
C GLY A 95 7.50 -11.58 -10.22
N SER A 96 7.36 -12.90 -10.35
CA SER A 96 6.29 -13.56 -11.11
C SER A 96 5.04 -13.87 -10.26
N ALA A 97 4.95 -13.37 -9.02
CA ALA A 97 3.81 -13.63 -8.15
C ALA A 97 2.49 -13.11 -8.77
N LYS A 98 1.44 -13.94 -8.74
CA LYS A 98 0.08 -13.55 -9.17
C LYS A 98 -0.69 -12.84 -8.06
N SER A 99 -0.42 -13.18 -6.81
CA SER A 99 -1.07 -12.61 -5.64
C SER A 99 -0.06 -12.31 -4.54
N LEU A 100 -0.14 -11.11 -3.96
CA LEU A 100 0.54 -10.74 -2.73
C LEU A 100 -0.49 -10.73 -1.61
N ARG A 101 -0.30 -11.62 -0.64
CA ARG A 101 -1.05 -11.62 0.60
C ARG A 101 -0.24 -10.97 1.71
N ILE A 102 -0.91 -10.11 2.47
CA ILE A 102 -0.36 -9.43 3.63
C ILE A 102 -1.11 -9.94 4.86
N SER A 103 -0.61 -11.03 5.45
CA SER A 103 -1.12 -11.56 6.71
C SER A 103 -0.47 -10.82 7.88
N GLY A 104 -1.26 -10.06 8.63
CA GLY A 104 -0.75 -9.19 9.69
C GLY A 104 -1.77 -8.97 10.79
N LEU A 105 -1.97 -9.96 11.66
CA LEU A 105 -3.00 -9.89 12.72
C LEU A 105 -2.77 -8.77 13.76
N GLN A 106 -1.52 -8.31 13.91
CA GLN A 106 -1.16 -7.18 14.77
C GLN A 106 -0.81 -5.91 13.97
N LEU A 107 -0.96 -5.93 12.64
CA LEU A 107 -0.58 -4.84 11.78
C LEU A 107 -1.51 -3.65 12.00
N LEU A 108 -0.92 -2.50 12.34
CA LEU A 108 -1.61 -1.24 12.63
C LEU A 108 -1.48 -0.24 11.48
N SER A 109 -0.35 -0.31 10.76
CA SER A 109 0.00 0.61 9.68
C SER A 109 0.53 -0.16 8.47
N LEU A 110 -0.04 0.12 7.30
CA LEU A 110 0.38 -0.42 6.02
C LEU A 110 0.62 0.70 5.01
N SER A 111 1.76 0.65 4.34
CA SER A 111 2.08 1.56 3.23
C SER A 111 2.49 0.75 2.01
N LEU A 112 1.73 0.91 0.93
CA LEU A 112 2.03 0.36 -0.39
C LEU A 112 2.30 1.52 -1.33
N GLN A 113 3.55 1.67 -1.75
CA GLN A 113 3.97 2.78 -2.60
C GLN A 113 4.80 2.29 -3.78
N ASN A 114 4.59 2.90 -4.95
CA ASN A 114 5.44 2.67 -6.10
C ASN A 114 5.76 3.95 -6.85
N GLY A 115 7.02 4.08 -7.23
CA GLY A 115 7.51 5.16 -8.07
C GLY A 115 7.27 4.85 -9.55
N LEU A 116 7.28 5.90 -10.38
CA LEU A 116 7.02 5.83 -11.83
C LEU A 116 8.00 4.93 -12.62
N GLN A 117 9.12 4.51 -12.03
CA GLN A 117 10.23 3.86 -12.74
C GLN A 117 10.39 2.36 -12.45
N ASN A 118 9.74 1.79 -11.43
CA ASN A 118 9.93 0.39 -11.03
C ASN A 118 8.60 -0.39 -10.95
N GLY A 119 8.60 -1.66 -11.38
CA GLY A 119 7.62 -2.67 -10.96
C GLY A 119 6.14 -2.41 -11.30
N TYR A 120 5.80 -2.05 -12.55
CA TYR A 120 4.39 -2.11 -12.98
C TYR A 120 3.94 -3.59 -13.03
N CYS A 121 3.13 -4.00 -12.05
CA CYS A 121 2.57 -5.35 -11.95
C CYS A 121 1.04 -5.28 -12.12
N PRO A 122 0.52 -5.09 -13.36
CA PRO A 122 -0.90 -4.84 -13.60
C PRO A 122 -1.82 -5.99 -13.18
N HIS A 123 -1.27 -7.19 -13.09
CA HIS A 123 -2.00 -8.42 -12.79
C HIS A 123 -1.78 -8.94 -11.37
N LEU A 124 -1.01 -8.22 -10.54
CA LEU A 124 -0.80 -8.61 -9.15
C LEU A 124 -2.07 -8.33 -8.34
N LYS A 125 -2.67 -9.39 -7.82
CA LYS A 125 -3.77 -9.31 -6.86
C LYS A 125 -3.22 -9.01 -5.47
N ILE A 126 -3.86 -8.11 -4.74
CA ILE A 126 -3.50 -7.79 -3.35
C ILE A 126 -4.58 -8.30 -2.40
N GLU A 127 -4.18 -9.08 -1.40
CA GLU A 127 -5.06 -9.58 -0.34
C GLU A 127 -4.53 -9.11 1.02
N ILE A 128 -5.34 -8.39 1.80
CA ILE A 128 -4.90 -7.85 3.10
C ILE A 128 -5.73 -8.50 4.21
N PHE A 129 -5.06 -9.25 5.08
CA PHE A 129 -5.64 -9.87 6.27
C PHE A 129 -5.06 -9.19 7.53
N ALA A 130 -5.54 -7.99 7.81
CA ALA A 130 -5.06 -7.14 8.90
C ALA A 130 -6.25 -6.49 9.64
N PRO A 131 -6.96 -7.22 10.53
CA PRO A 131 -8.17 -6.72 11.18
C PRO A 131 -7.94 -5.52 12.10
N LYS A 132 -6.70 -5.33 12.59
CA LYS A 132 -6.30 -4.21 13.45
C LYS A 132 -5.73 -3.02 12.68
N LEU A 133 -5.74 -3.06 11.34
CA LEU A 133 -5.18 -1.99 10.52
C LEU A 133 -5.95 -0.69 10.79
N THR A 134 -5.23 0.35 11.21
CA THR A 134 -5.79 1.67 11.54
C THR A 134 -5.40 2.75 10.54
N PHE A 135 -4.27 2.55 9.84
CA PHE A 135 -3.68 3.49 8.92
C PHE A 135 -3.25 2.80 7.63
N PHE A 136 -3.67 3.35 6.48
CA PHE A 136 -3.34 2.81 5.17
C PHE A 136 -2.92 3.88 4.17
N ILE A 137 -1.72 3.73 3.59
CA ILE A 137 -1.24 4.53 2.46
C ILE A 137 -1.22 3.65 1.21
N TYR A 138 -1.83 4.13 0.14
CA TYR A 138 -1.80 3.51 -1.18
C TYR A 138 -1.42 4.53 -2.25
N HIS A 139 -0.15 4.54 -2.63
CA HIS A 139 0.39 5.43 -3.66
C HIS A 139 0.95 4.61 -4.82
N TRP A 140 0.18 4.40 -5.89
CA TRP A 140 0.54 3.40 -6.90
C TRP A 140 0.27 3.84 -8.33
N ILE A 141 0.96 3.22 -9.28
CA ILE A 141 0.72 3.36 -10.72
C ILE A 141 -0.49 2.50 -11.12
N GLY A 142 -1.62 3.15 -11.38
CA GLY A 142 -2.90 2.47 -11.55
C GLY A 142 -3.36 1.78 -10.26
N PRO A 143 -4.67 1.52 -10.11
CA PRO A 143 -5.16 0.81 -8.96
C PRO A 143 -5.04 -0.70 -9.20
N MET A 144 -4.34 -1.35 -8.29
CA MET A 144 -4.18 -2.80 -8.22
C MET A 144 -5.52 -3.50 -8.05
N VAL A 145 -5.56 -4.77 -8.44
CA VAL A 145 -6.71 -5.63 -8.18
C VAL A 145 -6.66 -6.03 -6.71
N PHE A 146 -7.56 -5.52 -5.89
CA PHE A 146 -7.74 -5.99 -4.52
C PHE A 146 -8.67 -7.20 -4.50
N GLY A 147 -8.39 -8.16 -3.61
CA GLY A 147 -9.33 -9.20 -3.24
C GLY A 147 -10.52 -8.64 -2.45
N GLU A 148 -11.18 -9.50 -1.68
CA GLU A 148 -12.22 -9.04 -0.77
C GLU A 148 -11.61 -8.08 0.28
N VAL A 149 -12.18 -6.88 0.38
CA VAL A 149 -11.70 -5.84 1.30
C VAL A 149 -12.67 -5.66 2.46
N ASN A 150 -12.15 -5.84 3.67
CA ASN A 150 -12.87 -5.55 4.90
C ASN A 150 -11.88 -5.05 5.95
N PHE A 151 -11.99 -3.78 6.32
CA PHE A 151 -11.06 -3.13 7.24
C PHE A 151 -11.81 -2.58 8.46
N PRO A 152 -12.19 -3.43 9.43
CA PRO A 152 -13.08 -3.04 10.51
C PRO A 152 -12.49 -1.96 11.43
N SER A 153 -11.16 -1.88 11.57
CA SER A 153 -10.47 -0.92 12.44
C SER A 153 -9.88 0.29 11.69
N LEU A 154 -10.05 0.36 10.37
CA LEU A 154 -9.34 1.35 9.56
C LEU A 154 -9.95 2.74 9.75
N ASN A 155 -9.09 3.69 10.12
CA ASN A 155 -9.50 5.03 10.53
C ASN A 155 -8.98 6.12 9.58
N VAL A 156 -7.77 5.93 9.04
CA VAL A 156 -7.08 6.94 8.23
C VAL A 156 -6.59 6.31 6.94
N VAL A 157 -6.87 6.98 5.81
CA VAL A 157 -6.38 6.57 4.48
C VAL A 157 -5.76 7.73 3.70
N ASP A 158 -4.70 7.44 2.95
CA ASP A 158 -4.06 8.35 1.99
C ASP A 158 -3.88 7.65 0.64
N ILE A 159 -4.62 8.09 -0.38
CA ILE A 159 -4.74 7.41 -1.67
C ILE A 159 -4.28 8.31 -2.83
N ALA A 160 -3.26 7.85 -3.56
CA ALA A 160 -2.74 8.47 -4.77
C ALA A 160 -2.60 7.42 -5.89
N VAL A 161 -3.38 7.56 -6.95
CA VAL A 161 -3.30 6.66 -8.12
C VAL A 161 -2.70 7.41 -9.30
N TYR A 162 -1.47 7.08 -9.68
CA TYR A 162 -0.76 7.70 -10.80
C TYR A 162 -1.12 7.01 -12.12
N ARG A 163 -1.26 7.80 -13.18
CA ARG A 163 -1.50 7.29 -14.54
C ARG A 163 -0.16 7.03 -15.23
N VAL A 164 -0.08 5.93 -15.98
CA VAL A 164 1.02 5.69 -16.93
C VAL A 164 0.42 5.40 -18.30
N TYR A 165 0.69 6.28 -19.26
CA TYR A 165 0.30 6.11 -20.66
C TYR A 165 1.33 5.24 -21.40
N PRO A 166 0.95 4.47 -22.44
CA PRO A 166 -0.37 4.43 -23.10
C PRO A 166 -1.30 3.28 -22.64
N SER A 167 -0.86 2.40 -21.74
CA SER A 167 -1.58 1.17 -21.35
C SER A 167 -2.60 1.34 -20.22
N PHE A 168 -2.99 2.58 -19.90
CA PHE A 168 -3.90 2.86 -18.79
C PHE A 168 -5.35 2.52 -19.16
N ASP A 169 -5.87 1.42 -18.61
CA ASP A 169 -7.27 1.08 -18.70
C ASP A 169 -8.08 1.86 -17.64
N GLY A 170 -8.71 2.95 -18.09
CA GLY A 170 -9.47 3.85 -17.21
C GLY A 170 -10.69 3.21 -16.56
N GLU A 171 -11.34 2.26 -17.23
CA GLU A 171 -12.54 1.58 -16.71
C GLU A 171 -12.17 0.58 -15.63
N ASN A 172 -11.20 -0.30 -15.90
CA ASN A 172 -10.69 -1.23 -14.89
C ASN A 172 -10.08 -0.48 -13.71
N ALA A 173 -9.39 0.64 -13.97
CA ALA A 173 -8.85 1.47 -12.90
C ALA A 173 -9.97 2.03 -12.00
N ASN A 174 -11.03 2.54 -12.60
CA ASN A 174 -12.19 3.07 -11.88
C ASN A 174 -12.85 1.99 -11.01
N MET A 175 -13.10 0.80 -11.58
CA MET A 175 -13.71 -0.33 -10.86
C MET A 175 -12.86 -0.81 -9.69
N ASN A 176 -11.54 -0.96 -9.88
CA ASN A 176 -10.62 -1.38 -8.81
C ASN A 176 -10.61 -0.38 -7.66
N LEU A 177 -10.67 0.91 -7.95
CA LEU A 177 -10.72 1.95 -6.91
C LEU A 177 -12.04 1.93 -6.14
N ILE A 178 -13.17 1.77 -6.83
CA ILE A 178 -14.50 1.60 -6.19
C ILE A 178 -14.50 0.35 -5.31
N ASN A 179 -13.95 -0.76 -5.79
CA ASN A 179 -13.85 -2.01 -5.03
C ASN A 179 -13.02 -1.82 -3.76
N LEU A 180 -11.87 -1.16 -3.84
CA LEU A 180 -11.06 -0.82 -2.67
C LEU A 180 -11.84 0.04 -1.67
N PHE A 181 -12.56 1.06 -2.15
CA PHE A 181 -13.30 1.98 -1.30
C PHE A 181 -14.45 1.32 -0.53
N ARG A 182 -15.03 0.21 -1.02
CA ARG A 182 -16.04 -0.56 -0.27
C ARG A 182 -15.55 -1.03 1.09
N GLY A 183 -14.23 -1.22 1.25
CA GLY A 183 -13.62 -1.58 2.53
C GLY A 183 -13.52 -0.42 3.53
N PHE A 184 -13.83 0.82 3.15
CA PHE A 184 -13.53 2.04 3.91
C PHE A 184 -14.71 2.62 4.72
N HIS A 185 -15.73 1.81 5.00
CA HIS A 185 -16.93 2.24 5.73
C HIS A 185 -16.65 2.85 7.13
N ASN A 186 -15.61 2.39 7.83
CA ASN A 186 -15.23 2.89 9.15
C ASN A 186 -14.23 4.05 9.14
N VAL A 187 -13.72 4.44 7.97
CA VAL A 187 -12.69 5.48 7.84
C VAL A 187 -13.26 6.85 8.19
N GLN A 188 -12.54 7.59 9.05
CA GLN A 188 -12.92 8.94 9.47
C GLN A 188 -12.11 10.02 8.74
N PHE A 189 -10.87 9.73 8.36
CA PHE A 189 -9.96 10.69 7.74
C PHE A 189 -9.47 10.18 6.39
N VAL A 190 -9.93 10.81 5.32
CA VAL A 190 -9.61 10.43 3.96
C VAL A 190 -8.77 11.53 3.31
N LYS A 191 -7.62 11.18 2.76
CA LYS A 191 -6.83 12.05 1.88
C LYS A 191 -6.78 11.45 0.48
N LEU A 192 -7.27 12.19 -0.51
CA LEU A 192 -7.23 11.81 -1.92
C LEU A 192 -6.41 12.82 -2.72
N HIS A 193 -5.53 12.29 -3.56
CA HIS A 193 -4.77 13.10 -4.52
C HIS A 193 -5.54 13.29 -5.84
N TYR A 194 -5.26 14.38 -6.55
CA TYR A 194 -5.92 14.73 -7.80
C TYR A 194 -5.99 13.58 -8.81
N ASN A 195 -4.89 12.86 -9.00
CA ASN A 195 -4.85 11.76 -9.97
C ASN A 195 -5.86 10.66 -9.61
N THR A 196 -6.10 10.40 -8.32
CA THR A 196 -7.14 9.49 -7.83
C THR A 196 -8.54 10.00 -8.19
N ILE A 197 -8.79 11.30 -8.00
CA ILE A 197 -10.06 11.95 -8.37
C ILE A 197 -10.26 11.84 -9.89
N GLU A 198 -9.21 12.06 -10.67
CA GLU A 198 -9.24 11.95 -12.13
C GLU A 198 -9.60 10.52 -12.58
N VAL A 199 -9.10 9.49 -11.89
CA VAL A 199 -9.47 8.09 -12.16
C VAL A 199 -10.97 7.85 -11.93
N LEU A 200 -11.54 8.46 -10.89
CA LEU A 200 -12.98 8.37 -10.61
C LEU A 200 -13.85 8.98 -11.72
N THR A 201 -13.33 9.93 -12.51
CA THR A 201 -14.07 10.58 -13.60
C THR A 201 -14.18 9.76 -14.89
N PHE A 202 -13.44 8.64 -15.03
CA PHE A 202 -13.41 7.88 -16.28
C PHE A 202 -14.75 7.24 -16.65
N VAL A 203 -15.55 6.85 -15.65
CA VAL A 203 -16.84 6.17 -15.86
C VAL A 203 -17.94 6.86 -15.03
N PRO A 204 -18.43 8.04 -15.45
CA PRO A 204 -19.37 8.85 -14.66
C PRO A 204 -20.62 8.08 -14.22
N GLY A 205 -21.21 7.29 -15.14
CA GLY A 205 -22.42 6.50 -14.88
C GLY A 205 -22.24 5.35 -13.89
N LEU A 206 -21.00 4.96 -13.56
CA LEU A 206 -20.74 3.93 -12.56
C LEU A 206 -20.91 4.51 -11.14
N LEU A 207 -20.42 5.72 -10.91
CA LEU A 207 -20.48 6.38 -9.60
C LEU A 207 -21.89 6.85 -9.23
N GLU A 208 -22.69 7.27 -10.21
CA GLU A 208 -24.07 7.73 -9.98
C GLU A 208 -24.96 6.67 -9.31
N LYS A 209 -24.60 5.39 -9.44
CA LYS A 209 -25.32 4.25 -8.86
C LYS A 209 -24.73 3.77 -7.54
N GLN A 210 -23.56 4.26 -7.14
CA GLN A 210 -22.91 3.83 -5.90
C GLN A 210 -23.26 4.77 -4.74
N LEU A 211 -23.39 4.20 -3.55
CA LEU A 211 -23.45 4.97 -2.32
C LEU A 211 -22.06 5.48 -1.93
N CYS A 212 -22.03 6.52 -1.10
CA CYS A 212 -20.78 7.00 -0.53
C CYS A 212 -20.09 5.88 0.28
N PRO A 213 -18.80 5.58 0.01
CA PRO A 213 -18.11 4.49 0.70
C PRO A 213 -17.68 4.85 2.13
N PHE A 214 -17.69 6.14 2.50
CA PHE A 214 -17.17 6.63 3.78
C PHE A 214 -18.31 6.99 4.74
N THR A 215 -18.94 5.99 5.35
CA THR A 215 -20.12 6.21 6.20
C THR A 215 -19.82 6.92 7.52
N ASN A 216 -18.58 6.85 8.00
CA ASN A 216 -18.13 7.46 9.27
C ASN A 216 -17.19 8.66 9.06
N LEU A 217 -17.21 9.27 7.89
CA LEU A 217 -16.31 10.34 7.49
C LEU A 217 -16.41 11.55 8.42
N LYS A 218 -15.27 12.01 8.94
CA LYS A 218 -15.13 13.28 9.67
C LYS A 218 -14.38 14.33 8.86
N SER A 219 -13.40 13.90 8.05
CA SER A 219 -12.62 14.81 7.22
C SER A 219 -12.27 14.19 5.87
N LEU A 220 -12.54 14.93 4.81
CA LEU A 220 -12.13 14.64 3.44
C LEU A 220 -11.15 15.71 2.96
N LYS A 221 -9.90 15.31 2.75
CA LYS A 221 -8.85 16.17 2.21
C LYS A 221 -8.59 15.84 0.74
N LEU A 222 -8.81 16.82 -0.14
CA LEU A 222 -8.58 16.70 -1.57
C LEU A 222 -7.38 17.56 -1.98
N CYS A 223 -6.35 16.92 -2.55
CA CYS A 223 -5.12 17.60 -2.97
C CYS A 223 -5.15 17.84 -4.48
N LEU A 224 -5.36 19.09 -4.91
CA LEU A 224 -5.55 19.50 -6.31
C LEU A 224 -4.34 20.27 -6.84
N PRO A 225 -3.96 20.11 -8.13
CA PRO A 225 -2.84 20.84 -8.73
C PRO A 225 -3.14 22.33 -8.90
N ASN A 226 -2.16 23.17 -8.56
CA ASN A 226 -2.21 24.64 -8.63
C ASN A 226 -2.52 25.21 -10.03
N TYR A 227 -2.15 24.50 -11.10
CA TYR A 227 -2.20 24.99 -12.49
C TYR A 227 -3.51 24.67 -13.23
N THR A 228 -4.47 23.97 -12.60
CA THR A 228 -5.74 23.64 -13.27
C THR A 228 -6.73 24.80 -13.20
N LYS A 229 -6.99 25.47 -14.34
CA LYS A 229 -8.02 26.54 -14.47
C LYS A 229 -9.45 26.05 -14.14
N SER A 230 -9.65 24.73 -14.15
CA SER A 230 -10.89 24.03 -13.79
C SER A 230 -10.62 23.00 -12.69
N SER A 231 -10.19 23.45 -11.51
CA SER A 231 -10.07 22.61 -10.30
C SER A 231 -11.45 22.16 -9.76
N LYS A 232 -12.48 22.09 -10.60
CA LYS A 232 -13.84 21.71 -10.24
C LYS A 232 -13.95 20.20 -10.34
N ILE A 233 -14.10 19.56 -9.19
CA ILE A 233 -14.43 18.14 -9.09
C ILE A 233 -15.86 17.97 -9.63
N PRO A 234 -16.12 17.02 -10.54
CA PRO A 234 -17.47 16.78 -11.04
C PRO A 234 -18.45 16.45 -9.92
N PHE A 235 -19.69 16.94 -10.03
CA PHE A 235 -20.71 16.79 -8.99
C PHE A 235 -20.95 15.32 -8.61
N HIS A 236 -21.01 14.41 -9.58
CA HIS A 236 -21.20 12.98 -9.31
C HIS A 236 -20.04 12.35 -8.52
N VAL A 237 -18.79 12.77 -8.77
CA VAL A 237 -17.62 12.33 -7.98
C VAL A 237 -17.71 12.88 -6.56
N MET A 238 -18.07 14.16 -6.41
CA MET A 238 -18.20 14.78 -5.10
C MET A 238 -19.30 14.10 -4.27
N ARG A 239 -20.47 13.85 -4.88
CA ARG A 239 -21.59 13.13 -4.26
C ARG A 239 -21.18 11.73 -3.84
N TYR A 240 -20.40 11.03 -4.67
CA TYR A 240 -19.88 9.71 -4.31
C TYR A 240 -18.87 9.77 -3.15
N LEU A 241 -17.99 10.76 -3.09
CA LEU A 241 -16.94 10.84 -2.07
C LEU A 241 -17.38 11.42 -0.72
N HIS A 242 -18.38 12.30 -0.72
CA HIS A 242 -18.83 13.00 0.49
C HIS A 242 -20.24 12.60 0.91
N GLY A 243 -21.01 11.99 0.00
CA GLY A 243 -22.43 11.69 0.22
C GLY A 243 -23.22 12.96 0.49
N ASP A 244 -24.31 12.80 1.26
CA ASP A 244 -25.08 13.92 1.82
C ASP A 244 -24.57 14.28 3.24
N SER A 245 -23.32 13.92 3.59
CA SER A 245 -22.78 14.06 4.94
C SER A 245 -22.57 15.53 5.31
N SER A 246 -23.60 16.15 5.86
CA SER A 246 -23.61 17.56 6.26
C SER A 246 -22.67 17.91 7.43
N GLY A 247 -22.03 16.91 8.05
CA GLY A 247 -21.15 17.08 9.22
C GLY A 247 -19.66 16.82 8.99
N ALA A 248 -19.24 16.36 7.81
CA ALA A 248 -17.83 16.07 7.54
C ALA A 248 -17.09 17.28 6.94
N ASP A 249 -15.94 17.62 7.52
CA ASP A 249 -15.08 18.71 7.06
C ASP A 249 -14.52 18.41 5.66
N LEU A 250 -14.77 19.30 4.72
CA LEU A 250 -14.17 19.27 3.39
C LEU A 250 -12.98 20.21 3.33
N ILE A 251 -11.78 19.66 3.16
CA ILE A 251 -10.53 20.42 3.04
C ILE A 251 -10.00 20.29 1.62
N ILE A 252 -9.96 21.39 0.88
CA ILE A 252 -9.36 21.43 -0.45
C ILE A 252 -7.99 22.12 -0.33
N VAL A 253 -6.92 21.36 -0.60
CA VAL A 253 -5.55 21.89 -0.63
C VAL A 253 -5.11 22.00 -2.08
N LYS A 254 -4.64 23.17 -2.48
CA LYS A 254 -3.99 23.36 -3.78
C LYS A 254 -2.48 23.21 -3.62
N SER A 255 -1.88 22.29 -4.37
CA SER A 255 -0.45 21.92 -4.36
C SER A 255 0.20 22.20 -5.70
#